data_AF-A0A7S3BHW7-F1
#
_entry.id   AF-A0A7S3BHW7-F1
#
_cell.length_a   1.000
_cell.length_b   1.000
_cell.length_c   1.000
_cell.angle_alpha   90.00
_cell.angle_beta   90.00
_cell.angle_gamma   90.00
#
_symmetry.space_group_name_H-M   'P 1'
#
loop_
_entity.id
_entity.type
_entity.pdbx_description
1 polymer ?
#
loop_
_entity_poly.entity_id
_entity_poly.type
_entity_poly.pdbx_seq_one_letter_code
_entity_poly.pdbx_strand_id
1 'polypeptide(L)'
;DEEPVHAPEIFESRPGERFLFQAGETLRIEELPEGTRVVYGGVRAHGVRDPDVQRRMIAHAVDTPEGTQPPFRRKVRDLVARCKDEGREPKLVFAFDDVSVPLPPSQSPDLRALIMEHCEEIAVEEGVSDITFITSIALHRFIRPDEFRHICGKRLFNKYYPQGRMFNYNAVDKEHSKHLGYTRKGEDVEVCRELAECDLAVYANVNYVPMDGGYKSYATGMVSYNSLKHNHDCETLKKTKSLYDPERSQLHKAFHRVGRVMAKEIDIFHVETVVDENLFPWYMSWLSVLLRRMNFLQRLVAAVTAFALKLLPLWLRMRIFWAIR
;
A
#
# COMPACT_ATOMS: atom_id res chain seq x y z
N ASP A 1 -1.18 -22.73 4.90
CA ASP A 1 -0.63 -22.90 3.55
C ASP A 1 -1.66 -23.52 2.64
N GLU A 2 -2.35 -22.67 1.89
CA GLU A 2 -3.22 -23.14 0.80
C GLU A 2 -2.34 -23.43 -0.43
N GLU A 3 -2.54 -24.59 -1.07
CA GLU A 3 -1.77 -24.95 -2.26
C GLU A 3 -2.03 -23.96 -3.42
N PRO A 4 -1.00 -23.61 -4.20
CA PRO A 4 -1.18 -22.72 -5.34
C PRO A 4 -2.09 -23.38 -6.39
N VAL A 5 -3.04 -22.62 -6.93
CA VAL A 5 -3.89 -23.03 -8.07
C VAL A 5 -3.02 -23.48 -9.24
N HIS A 6 -1.89 -22.79 -9.46
CA HIS A 6 -0.85 -23.19 -10.39
C HIS A 6 0.52 -23.03 -9.74
N ALA A 7 1.27 -24.12 -9.58
CA ALA A 7 2.61 -24.07 -9.01
C ALA A 7 3.59 -23.24 -9.87
N PRO A 8 4.53 -22.50 -9.26
CA PRO A 8 5.60 -21.81 -9.98
C PRO A 8 6.45 -22.82 -10.76
N GLU A 9 7.04 -22.37 -11.87
CA GLU A 9 7.84 -23.23 -12.75
C GLU A 9 8.91 -22.42 -13.47
N ILE A 10 10.07 -23.04 -13.68
CA ILE A 10 11.12 -22.54 -14.57
C ILE A 10 11.33 -23.57 -15.66
N PHE A 11 11.23 -23.15 -16.92
CA PHE A 11 11.40 -24.03 -18.07
C PHE A 11 11.95 -23.27 -19.28
N GLU A 12 12.32 -24.00 -20.33
CA GLU A 12 12.73 -23.43 -21.61
C GLU A 12 11.61 -23.54 -22.65
N SER A 13 11.41 -22.48 -23.44
CA SER A 13 10.41 -22.47 -24.52
C SER A 13 10.73 -23.50 -25.60
N ARG A 14 9.68 -24.12 -26.13
CA ARG A 14 9.76 -25.05 -27.26
C ARG A 14 9.67 -24.31 -28.59
N PRO A 15 10.13 -24.89 -29.72
CA PRO A 15 9.87 -24.36 -31.05
C PRO A 15 8.37 -24.07 -31.27
N GLY A 16 8.02 -22.90 -31.79
CA GLY A 16 6.61 -22.54 -32.04
C GLY A 16 5.80 -22.19 -30.79
N GLU A 17 6.42 -22.16 -29.60
CA GLU A 17 5.68 -21.94 -28.36
C GLU A 17 5.28 -20.47 -28.20
N ARG A 18 3.97 -20.27 -28.06
CA ARG A 18 3.37 -18.94 -27.90
C ARG A 18 3.11 -18.62 -26.43
N PHE A 19 3.21 -17.34 -26.12
CA PHE A 19 3.04 -16.77 -24.80
C PHE A 19 2.09 -15.59 -24.85
N LEU A 20 1.27 -15.46 -23.82
CA LEU A 20 0.37 -14.33 -23.64
C LEU A 20 1.08 -13.24 -22.83
N PHE A 21 1.12 -12.03 -23.38
CA PHE A 21 1.69 -10.85 -22.75
C PHE A 21 0.62 -9.77 -22.58
N GLN A 22 0.59 -9.16 -21.40
CA GLN A 22 -0.11 -7.90 -21.20
C GLN A 22 0.73 -6.76 -21.77
N ALA A 23 0.12 -5.87 -22.55
CA ALA A 23 0.80 -4.77 -23.23
C ALA A 23 -0.07 -3.51 -23.19
N GLY A 24 0.00 -2.74 -22.10
CA GLY A 24 -0.92 -1.64 -21.86
C GLY A 24 -2.37 -2.13 -21.84
N GLU A 25 -3.27 -1.41 -22.52
CA GLU A 25 -4.67 -1.80 -22.67
C GLU A 25 -4.90 -2.83 -23.80
N THR A 26 -3.92 -3.67 -24.10
CA THR A 26 -4.05 -4.77 -25.06
C THR A 26 -3.34 -6.03 -24.59
N LEU A 27 -3.54 -7.11 -25.35
CA LEU A 27 -2.91 -8.41 -25.13
C LEU A 27 -2.19 -8.82 -26.40
N ARG A 28 -0.99 -9.39 -26.24
CA ARG A 28 -0.20 -9.92 -27.34
C ARG A 28 0.01 -11.41 -27.13
N ILE A 29 -0.19 -12.19 -28.18
CA ILE A 29 0.18 -13.61 -28.19
C ILE A 29 1.33 -13.72 -29.17
N GLU A 30 2.52 -13.96 -28.64
CA GLU A 30 3.76 -13.93 -29.41
C GLU A 30 4.54 -15.22 -29.19
N GLU A 31 5.27 -15.65 -30.21
CA GLU A 31 6.24 -16.75 -30.09
C GLU A 31 7.53 -16.23 -29.48
N LEU A 32 8.11 -17.00 -28.56
CA LEU A 32 9.47 -16.75 -28.06
C LEU A 32 10.46 -17.68 -28.78
N PRO A 33 11.71 -17.24 -29.02
CA PRO A 33 12.76 -18.11 -29.56
C PRO A 33 12.89 -19.40 -28.74
N GLU A 34 13.20 -20.52 -29.39
CA GLU A 34 13.49 -21.78 -28.71
C GLU A 34 14.60 -21.61 -27.66
N GLY A 35 14.49 -22.31 -26.53
CA GLY A 35 15.48 -22.23 -25.45
C GLY A 35 15.38 -20.97 -24.60
N THR A 36 14.37 -20.12 -24.82
CA THR A 36 14.14 -18.96 -23.95
C THR A 36 13.77 -19.45 -22.55
N ARG A 37 14.56 -19.06 -21.55
CA ARG A 37 14.27 -19.34 -20.14
C ARG A 37 13.04 -18.55 -19.69
N VAL A 38 11.97 -19.26 -19.34
CA VAL A 38 10.73 -18.72 -18.81
C VAL A 38 10.68 -18.96 -17.30
N VAL A 39 10.38 -17.90 -16.54
CA VAL A 39 10.14 -17.96 -15.10
C VAL A 39 8.68 -17.62 -14.87
N TYR A 40 7.89 -18.60 -14.45
CA TYR A 40 6.47 -18.44 -14.16
C TYR A 40 6.23 -18.46 -12.65
N GLY A 41 5.68 -17.36 -12.12
CA GLY A 41 5.41 -17.20 -10.68
C GLY A 41 4.29 -18.09 -10.14
N GLY A 42 3.51 -18.73 -11.00
CA GLY A 42 2.34 -19.50 -10.60
C GLY A 42 1.09 -18.62 -10.39
N VAL A 43 0.03 -19.24 -9.89
CA VAL A 43 -1.18 -18.57 -9.38
C VAL A 43 -1.38 -19.08 -7.97
N ARG A 44 -1.29 -18.18 -6.99
CA ARG A 44 -1.50 -18.50 -5.57
C ARG A 44 -2.99 -18.64 -5.27
N ALA A 45 -3.31 -19.29 -4.15
CA ALA A 45 -4.67 -19.32 -3.64
C ALA A 45 -5.14 -17.90 -3.28
N HIS A 46 -6.46 -17.70 -3.32
CA HIS A 46 -7.05 -16.40 -3.03
C HIS A 46 -7.02 -16.10 -1.54
N GLY A 47 -6.68 -14.87 -1.21
CA GLY A 47 -6.84 -14.34 0.14
C GLY A 47 -8.31 -14.23 0.54
N VAL A 48 -8.51 -13.97 1.83
CA VAL A 48 -9.84 -13.76 2.42
C VAL A 48 -10.53 -12.57 1.75
N ARG A 49 -11.75 -12.79 1.23
CA ARG A 49 -12.56 -11.75 0.56
C ARG A 49 -13.76 -11.27 1.36
N ASP A 50 -14.22 -12.06 2.32
CA ASP A 50 -15.36 -11.71 3.15
C ASP A 50 -14.99 -10.51 4.07
N PRO A 51 -15.63 -9.34 3.92
CA PRO A 51 -15.33 -8.17 4.73
C PRO A 51 -15.49 -8.41 6.23
N ASP A 52 -16.41 -9.26 6.65
CA ASP A 52 -16.62 -9.54 8.08
C ASP A 52 -15.47 -10.39 8.65
N VAL A 53 -14.93 -11.30 7.84
CA VAL A 53 -13.71 -12.04 8.22
C VAL A 53 -12.52 -11.08 8.26
N GLN A 54 -12.35 -10.20 7.26
CA GLN A 54 -11.28 -9.20 7.25
C GLN A 54 -11.35 -8.28 8.48
N ARG A 55 -12.55 -7.81 8.86
CA ARG A 55 -12.74 -7.01 10.08
C ARG A 55 -12.30 -7.76 11.33
N ARG A 56 -12.63 -9.06 11.46
CA ARG A 56 -12.17 -9.89 12.58
C ARG A 56 -10.65 -10.07 12.58
N MET A 57 -10.03 -10.25 11.42
CA MET A 57 -8.57 -10.35 11.30
C MET A 57 -7.89 -9.05 11.74
N ILE A 58 -8.43 -7.90 11.32
CA ILE A 58 -7.93 -6.58 11.71
C ILE A 58 -8.08 -6.36 13.21
N ALA A 59 -9.27 -6.65 13.78
CA ALA A 59 -9.48 -6.54 15.22
C ALA A 59 -8.49 -7.39 16.00
N HIS A 60 -8.27 -8.64 15.57
CA HIS A 60 -7.27 -9.51 16.17
C HIS A 60 -5.86 -8.93 16.08
N ALA A 61 -5.44 -8.42 14.92
CA ALA A 61 -4.10 -7.83 14.75
C ALA A 61 -3.90 -6.57 15.61
N VAL A 62 -4.94 -5.75 15.76
CA VAL A 62 -4.93 -4.52 16.56
C VAL A 62 -4.90 -4.82 18.07
N ASP A 63 -5.54 -5.90 18.50
CA ASP A 63 -5.55 -6.36 19.90
C ASP A 63 -4.33 -7.23 20.28
N THR A 64 -3.63 -7.78 19.28
CA THR A 64 -2.47 -8.66 19.48
C THR A 64 -1.27 -8.16 18.66
N PRO A 65 -0.78 -6.94 18.94
CA PRO A 65 0.32 -6.37 18.15
C PRO A 65 1.63 -7.12 18.38
N GLU A 66 2.44 -7.16 17.32
CA GLU A 66 3.77 -7.77 17.36
C GLU A 66 4.77 -6.96 18.20
N GLY A 67 5.75 -7.66 18.76
CA GLY A 67 6.84 -7.05 19.53
C GLY A 67 6.41 -6.64 20.95
N THR A 68 6.80 -5.43 21.37
CA THR A 68 6.58 -4.92 22.75
C THR A 68 5.45 -3.90 22.85
N GLN A 69 4.68 -3.70 21.78
CA GLN A 69 3.57 -2.75 21.79
C GLN A 69 2.40 -3.31 22.63
N PRO A 70 1.74 -2.50 23.47
CA PRO A 70 0.49 -2.92 24.10
C PRO A 70 -0.65 -2.96 23.07
N PRO A 71 -1.73 -3.73 23.33
CA PRO A 71 -2.95 -3.69 22.53
C PRO A 71 -3.41 -2.26 22.29
N PHE A 72 -3.92 -1.96 21.08
CA PHE A 72 -4.20 -0.58 20.69
C PHE A 72 -5.15 0.13 21.64
N ARG A 73 -6.24 -0.54 22.08
CA ARG A 73 -7.17 0.03 23.06
C ARG A 73 -6.49 0.44 24.36
N ARG A 74 -5.58 -0.40 24.88
CA ARG A 74 -4.81 -0.07 26.08
C ARG A 74 -3.90 1.14 25.82
N LYS A 75 -3.23 1.17 24.66
CA LYS A 75 -2.36 2.29 24.26
C LYS A 75 -3.12 3.62 24.23
N VAL A 76 -4.32 3.63 23.64
CA VAL A 76 -5.21 4.81 23.59
C VAL A 76 -5.68 5.20 24.98
N ARG A 77 -6.10 4.24 25.82
CA ARG A 77 -6.53 4.52 27.19
C ARG A 77 -5.42 5.17 28.03
N ASP A 78 -4.22 4.61 27.97
CA ASP A 78 -3.06 5.12 28.70
C ASP A 78 -2.68 6.52 28.19
N LEU A 79 -2.82 6.78 26.88
CA LEU A 79 -2.69 8.09 26.27
C LEU A 79 -3.73 9.09 26.82
N VAL A 80 -5.02 8.73 26.82
CA VAL A 80 -6.10 9.60 27.30
C VAL A 80 -5.89 9.94 28.78
N ALA A 81 -5.54 8.95 29.61
CA ALA A 81 -5.26 9.17 31.03
C ALA A 81 -4.11 10.17 31.22
N ARG A 82 -2.99 9.97 30.50
CA ARG A 82 -1.83 10.87 30.55
C ARG A 82 -2.20 12.31 30.14
N CYS A 83 -2.87 12.48 29.00
CA CYS A 83 -3.24 13.81 28.52
C CYS A 83 -4.24 14.51 29.46
N LYS A 84 -5.15 13.75 30.07
CA LYS A 84 -6.08 14.26 31.08
C LYS A 84 -5.34 14.76 32.34
N ASP A 85 -4.35 14.03 32.82
CA ASP A 85 -3.51 14.46 33.95
C ASP A 85 -2.71 15.73 33.62
N GLU A 86 -2.34 15.90 32.35
CA GLU A 86 -1.70 17.11 31.81
C GLU A 86 -2.69 18.25 31.47
N GLY A 87 -4.00 18.04 31.64
CA GLY A 87 -5.04 19.05 31.40
C GLY A 87 -5.26 19.40 29.92
N ARG A 88 -5.00 18.47 28.99
CA ARG A 88 -5.13 18.67 27.54
C ARG A 88 -5.81 17.49 26.84
N GLU A 89 -6.34 17.75 25.65
CA GLU A 89 -6.91 16.71 24.78
C GLU A 89 -5.79 15.93 24.05
N PRO A 90 -5.91 14.59 23.92
CA PRO A 90 -4.98 13.80 23.12
C PRO A 90 -5.18 14.03 21.62
N LYS A 91 -4.09 14.20 20.88
CA LYS A 91 -4.08 14.36 19.42
C LYS A 91 -3.72 13.05 18.73
N LEU A 92 -4.65 12.51 17.95
CA LEU A 92 -4.46 11.27 17.21
C LEU A 92 -4.42 11.53 15.70
N VAL A 93 -3.41 11.00 15.03
CA VAL A 93 -3.27 11.10 13.57
C VAL A 93 -3.37 9.72 12.93
N PHE A 94 -4.17 9.61 11.88
CA PHE A 94 -4.21 8.47 10.97
C PHE A 94 -3.45 8.82 9.70
N ALA A 95 -2.34 8.16 9.44
CA ALA A 95 -1.60 8.25 8.19
C ALA A 95 -1.86 7.00 7.33
N PHE A 96 -1.98 7.18 6.01
CA PHE A 96 -2.25 6.06 5.11
C PHE A 96 -1.72 6.31 3.70
N ASP A 97 -1.43 5.23 2.99
CA ASP A 97 -0.90 5.27 1.63
C ASP A 97 -1.95 5.82 0.64
N ASP A 98 -1.49 6.45 -0.45
CA ASP A 98 -2.36 7.04 -1.48
C ASP A 98 -2.84 6.01 -2.54
N VAL A 99 -3.41 6.51 -3.65
CA VAL A 99 -3.91 5.70 -4.77
C VAL A 99 -2.84 4.93 -5.55
N SER A 100 -1.55 5.15 -5.24
CA SER A 100 -0.47 4.40 -5.89
C SER A 100 -0.37 2.95 -5.41
N VAL A 101 -1.09 2.59 -4.34
CA VAL A 101 -1.17 1.22 -3.84
C VAL A 101 -2.59 0.88 -3.31
N PRO A 102 -3.06 -0.37 -3.51
CA PRO A 102 -2.54 -1.35 -4.46
C PRO A 102 -2.85 -0.95 -5.92
N LEU A 103 -2.17 -1.60 -6.87
CA LEU A 103 -2.43 -1.45 -8.31
C LEU A 103 -2.78 -2.82 -8.91
N PRO A 104 -4.02 -3.05 -9.38
CA PRO A 104 -5.15 -2.12 -9.44
C PRO A 104 -5.72 -1.77 -8.04
N PRO A 105 -6.51 -0.69 -7.93
CA PRO A 105 -7.17 -0.33 -6.68
C PRO A 105 -8.04 -1.47 -6.15
N SER A 106 -8.05 -1.67 -4.83
CA SER A 106 -8.87 -2.72 -4.22
C SER A 106 -10.37 -2.45 -4.38
N GLN A 107 -11.16 -3.52 -4.39
CA GLN A 107 -12.61 -3.44 -4.24
C GLN A 107 -12.97 -2.78 -2.90
N SER A 108 -14.13 -2.11 -2.85
CA SER A 108 -14.64 -1.58 -1.58
C SER A 108 -15.22 -2.72 -0.72
N PRO A 109 -15.06 -2.70 0.61
CA PRO A 109 -14.27 -1.71 1.37
C PRO A 109 -12.76 -1.91 1.20
N ASP A 110 -12.01 -0.80 1.10
CA ASP A 110 -10.55 -0.83 1.10
C ASP A 110 -10.03 -1.29 2.48
N LEU A 111 -8.95 -2.07 2.53
CA LEU A 111 -8.37 -2.55 3.78
C LEU A 111 -7.96 -1.40 4.71
N ARG A 112 -7.48 -0.29 4.14
CA ARG A 112 -7.14 0.92 4.91
C ARG A 112 -8.37 1.50 5.59
N ALA A 113 -9.53 1.52 4.92
CA ALA A 113 -10.78 1.94 5.53
C ALA A 113 -11.12 1.05 6.72
N LEU A 114 -11.02 -0.28 6.57
CA LEU A 114 -11.35 -1.21 7.64
C LEU A 114 -10.45 -1.01 8.88
N ILE A 115 -9.15 -0.80 8.67
CA ILE A 115 -8.18 -0.53 9.74
C ILE A 115 -8.51 0.78 10.45
N MET A 116 -8.64 1.85 9.67
CA MET A 116 -8.88 3.19 10.19
C MET A 116 -10.23 3.28 10.90
N GLU A 117 -11.28 2.66 10.36
CA GLU A 117 -12.62 2.63 10.99
C GLU A 117 -12.54 1.97 12.36
N HIS A 118 -11.91 0.80 12.44
CA HIS A 118 -11.81 0.04 13.69
C HIS A 118 -10.97 0.79 14.76
N CYS A 119 -9.84 1.35 14.36
CA CYS A 119 -8.98 2.11 15.28
C CYS A 119 -9.62 3.44 15.69
N GLU A 120 -10.34 4.12 14.80
CA GLU A 120 -11.07 5.34 15.13
C GLU A 120 -12.24 5.07 16.08
N GLU A 121 -12.95 3.95 15.92
CA GLU A 121 -14.00 3.52 16.86
C GLU A 121 -13.43 3.36 18.28
N ILE A 122 -12.31 2.63 18.41
CA ILE A 122 -11.62 2.48 19.70
C ILE A 122 -11.18 3.84 20.26
N ALA A 123 -10.61 4.71 19.42
CA ALA A 123 -10.15 6.03 19.84
C ALA A 123 -11.29 6.88 20.41
N VAL A 124 -12.42 6.93 19.71
CA VAL A 124 -13.60 7.69 20.12
C VAL A 124 -14.24 7.10 21.38
N GLU A 125 -14.33 5.77 21.49
CA GLU A 125 -14.86 5.10 22.68
C GLU A 125 -14.04 5.38 23.95
N GLU A 126 -12.71 5.46 23.83
CA GLU A 126 -11.83 5.79 24.95
C GLU A 126 -11.75 7.31 25.21
N GLY A 127 -12.44 8.14 24.40
CA GLY A 127 -12.61 9.57 24.65
C GLY A 127 -11.73 10.51 23.82
N VAL A 128 -11.05 10.02 22.78
CA VAL A 128 -10.26 10.88 21.87
C VAL A 128 -11.20 11.65 20.93
N SER A 129 -11.07 12.97 20.93
CA SER A 129 -11.87 13.88 20.09
C SER A 129 -11.07 14.57 18.97
N ASP A 130 -9.77 14.83 19.18
CA ASP A 130 -8.90 15.48 18.20
C ASP A 130 -8.24 14.43 17.28
N ILE A 131 -8.96 14.10 16.20
CA ILE A 131 -8.55 13.09 15.22
C ILE A 131 -8.35 13.74 13.84
N THR A 132 -7.21 13.45 13.21
CA THR A 132 -6.86 13.93 11.87
C THR A 132 -6.42 12.78 10.96
N PHE A 133 -6.79 12.84 9.68
CA PHE A 133 -6.44 11.85 8.65
C PHE A 133 -5.54 12.49 7.59
N ILE A 134 -4.41 11.86 7.31
CA ILE A 134 -3.40 12.39 6.40
C ILE A 134 -3.04 11.34 5.36
N THR A 135 -3.24 11.67 4.10
CA THR A 135 -2.73 10.83 3.02
C THR A 135 -1.26 11.13 2.77
N SER A 136 -0.46 10.08 2.82
CA SER A 136 0.92 10.07 2.38
C SER A 136 0.98 10.02 0.85
N ILE A 137 1.18 11.17 0.21
CA ILE A 137 1.41 11.25 -1.24
C ILE A 137 2.89 11.41 -1.59
N ALA A 138 3.74 11.79 -0.64
CA ALA A 138 5.13 12.22 -0.89
C ALA A 138 5.20 13.27 -2.04
N LEU A 139 5.62 12.85 -3.24
CA LEU A 139 5.70 13.68 -4.46
C LEU A 139 4.63 13.34 -5.51
N HIS A 140 3.68 12.48 -5.19
CA HIS A 140 2.55 12.19 -6.08
C HIS A 140 1.59 13.37 -6.16
N ARG A 141 0.68 13.33 -7.14
CA ARG A 141 -0.43 14.28 -7.20
C ARG A 141 -1.34 14.11 -5.97
N PHE A 142 -2.09 15.16 -5.66
CA PHE A 142 -3.13 15.06 -4.65
C PHE A 142 -4.18 14.05 -5.06
N ILE A 143 -4.63 13.23 -4.11
CA ILE A 143 -5.78 12.37 -4.35
C ILE A 143 -7.07 13.19 -4.30
N ARG A 144 -8.02 12.81 -5.14
CA ARG A 144 -9.31 13.48 -5.32
C ARG A 144 -10.28 13.11 -4.19
N PRO A 145 -11.34 13.89 -3.95
CA PRO A 145 -12.32 13.58 -2.90
C PRO A 145 -12.97 12.20 -3.05
N ASP A 146 -13.23 11.75 -4.29
CA ASP A 146 -13.78 10.42 -4.55
C ASP A 146 -12.78 9.29 -4.26
N GLU A 147 -11.48 9.54 -4.46
CA GLU A 147 -10.39 8.62 -4.13
C GLU A 147 -10.20 8.53 -2.60
N PHE A 148 -10.22 9.67 -1.90
CA PHE A 148 -10.29 9.71 -0.42
C PHE A 148 -11.45 8.89 0.10
N ARG A 149 -12.65 9.11 -0.44
CA ARG A 149 -13.86 8.42 -0.02
C ARG A 149 -13.79 6.91 -0.27
N HIS A 150 -13.10 6.47 -1.33
CA HIS A 150 -12.87 5.06 -1.61
C HIS A 150 -11.89 4.43 -0.59
N ILE A 151 -10.74 5.08 -0.36
CA ILE A 151 -9.67 4.59 0.51
C ILE A 151 -10.07 4.61 1.99
N CYS A 152 -10.69 5.70 2.46
CA CYS A 152 -11.05 5.89 3.87
C CYS A 152 -12.43 5.32 4.22
N GLY A 153 -13.21 4.92 3.21
CA GLY A 153 -14.61 4.54 3.41
C GLY A 153 -15.53 5.75 3.62
N LYS A 154 -16.83 5.53 3.38
CA LYS A 154 -17.85 6.58 3.43
C LYS A 154 -18.03 7.16 4.84
N ARG A 155 -17.88 6.34 5.89
CA ARG A 155 -18.12 6.73 7.28
C ARG A 155 -17.12 7.81 7.72
N LEU A 156 -15.82 7.51 7.62
CA LEU A 156 -14.75 8.42 7.99
C LEU A 156 -14.73 9.65 7.08
N PHE A 157 -14.89 9.46 5.77
CA PHE A 157 -14.92 10.57 4.82
C PHE A 157 -16.03 11.59 5.16
N ASN A 158 -17.28 11.13 5.34
CA ASN A 158 -18.39 12.02 5.65
C ASN A 158 -18.24 12.72 7.01
N LYS A 159 -17.57 12.06 7.97
CA LYS A 159 -17.32 12.63 9.30
C LYS A 159 -16.22 13.69 9.26
N TYR A 160 -15.04 13.37 8.73
CA TYR A 160 -13.83 14.19 8.92
C TYR A 160 -13.49 15.13 7.75
N TYR A 161 -13.85 14.77 6.52
CA TYR A 161 -13.48 15.56 5.34
C TYR A 161 -14.14 16.96 5.32
N PRO A 162 -15.45 17.13 5.59
CA PRO A 162 -16.08 18.46 5.63
C PRO A 162 -15.55 19.37 6.74
N GLN A 163 -14.92 18.80 7.77
CA GLN A 163 -14.35 19.52 8.90
C GLN A 163 -12.90 19.98 8.65
N GLY A 164 -12.32 19.68 7.48
CA GLY A 164 -10.90 19.95 7.20
C GLY A 164 -9.94 19.03 7.96
N ARG A 165 -10.43 17.91 8.51
CA ARG A 165 -9.64 16.95 9.29
C ARG A 165 -9.12 15.77 8.46
N MET A 166 -9.23 15.86 7.13
CA MET A 166 -8.72 14.86 6.19
C MET A 166 -8.08 15.57 5.00
N PHE A 167 -6.76 15.42 4.82
CA PHE A 167 -6.02 16.16 3.80
C PHE A 167 -4.78 15.40 3.27
N ASN A 168 -4.19 15.90 2.18
CA ASN A 168 -2.95 15.37 1.60
C ASN A 168 -1.74 16.08 2.23
N TYR A 169 -0.69 15.35 2.61
CA TYR A 169 0.60 15.97 2.94
C TYR A 169 1.55 15.92 1.75
N ASN A 170 2.02 17.07 1.28
CA ASN A 170 2.97 17.19 0.17
C ASN A 170 4.39 17.33 0.71
N ALA A 171 5.32 16.53 0.19
CA ALA A 171 6.72 16.58 0.61
C ALA A 171 7.40 17.95 0.34
N VAL A 172 6.89 18.77 -0.59
CA VAL A 172 7.45 20.12 -0.84
C VAL A 172 6.83 21.23 0.01
N ASP A 173 5.86 20.90 0.86
CA ASP A 173 5.19 21.86 1.74
C ASP A 173 6.07 22.18 2.96
N LYS A 174 6.76 23.32 2.90
CA LYS A 174 7.65 23.77 3.98
C LYS A 174 6.91 24.27 5.22
N GLU A 175 5.68 24.78 5.07
CA GLU A 175 4.93 25.36 6.18
C GLU A 175 4.40 24.26 7.11
N HIS A 176 3.92 23.17 6.49
CA HIS A 176 3.45 21.96 7.17
C HIS A 176 4.56 20.92 7.42
N SER A 177 5.83 21.33 7.38
CA SER A 177 6.97 20.48 7.69
C SER A 177 7.66 20.87 9.00
N LYS A 178 8.17 19.88 9.72
CA LYS A 178 8.90 20.04 10.98
C LYS A 178 10.16 19.18 10.97
N HIS A 179 11.29 19.81 11.28
CA HIS A 179 12.59 19.14 11.39
C HIS A 179 12.70 18.42 12.75
N LEU A 180 13.01 17.14 12.72
CA LEU A 180 13.23 16.28 13.89
C LEU A 180 14.72 16.08 14.22
N GLY A 181 15.61 16.46 13.29
CA GLY A 181 17.05 16.30 13.46
C GLY A 181 17.70 15.64 12.25
N TYR A 182 18.80 14.94 12.50
CA TYR A 182 19.63 14.35 11.47
C TYR A 182 19.85 12.86 11.69
N THR A 183 19.99 12.10 10.61
CA THR A 183 20.49 10.73 10.70
C THR A 183 21.98 10.72 11.05
N ARG A 184 22.53 9.54 11.39
CA ARG A 184 23.97 9.36 11.64
C ARG A 184 24.87 9.72 10.44
N LYS A 185 24.29 9.86 9.24
CA LYS A 185 24.99 10.28 8.03
C LYS A 185 24.86 11.79 7.74
N GLY A 186 24.22 12.54 8.62
CA GLY A 186 23.94 13.96 8.40
C GLY A 186 22.81 14.21 7.39
N GLU A 187 21.92 13.23 7.18
CA GLU A 187 20.74 13.39 6.32
C GLU A 187 19.63 14.08 7.13
N ASP A 188 18.95 15.07 6.54
CA ASP A 188 17.83 15.74 7.18
C ASP A 188 16.68 14.76 7.46
N VAL A 189 16.04 14.91 8.63
CA VAL A 189 14.80 14.23 8.98
C VAL A 189 13.75 15.29 9.30
N GLU A 190 13.15 15.80 8.24
CA GLU A 190 12.01 16.71 8.24
C GLU A 190 10.74 15.97 7.78
N VAL A 191 9.65 16.16 8.52
CA VAL A 191 8.42 15.36 8.40
C VAL A 191 7.17 16.23 8.47
N CYS A 192 6.01 15.66 8.14
CA CYS A 192 4.70 16.29 8.34
C CYS A 192 4.55 16.78 9.79
N ARG A 193 4.26 18.07 9.96
CA ARG A 193 4.15 18.74 11.26
C ARG A 193 3.08 18.07 12.13
N GLU A 194 1.92 17.77 11.55
CA GLU A 194 0.80 17.15 12.26
C GLU A 194 1.17 15.75 12.76
N LEU A 195 1.97 14.99 12.00
CA LEU A 195 2.52 13.72 12.46
C LEU A 195 3.56 13.92 13.58
N ALA A 196 4.44 14.90 13.47
CA ALA A 196 5.46 15.20 14.47
C ALA A 196 4.92 15.81 15.77
N GLU A 197 3.68 16.31 15.78
CA GLU A 197 3.06 16.99 16.92
C GLU A 197 1.87 16.22 17.50
N CYS A 198 1.55 15.05 16.94
CA CYS A 198 0.55 14.17 17.51
C CYS A 198 1.09 13.43 18.75
N ASP A 199 0.18 13.00 19.62
CA ASP A 199 0.53 12.16 20.76
C ASP A 199 0.61 10.67 20.39
N LEU A 200 -0.10 10.28 19.33
CA LEU A 200 -0.11 8.95 18.78
C LEU A 200 -0.50 9.01 17.30
N ALA A 201 0.25 8.30 16.47
CA ALA A 201 -0.10 8.06 15.08
C ALA A 201 -0.52 6.61 14.87
N VAL A 202 -1.50 6.38 13.99
CA VAL A 202 -1.80 5.07 13.42
C VAL A 202 -1.45 5.12 11.96
N TYR A 203 -0.58 4.21 11.50
CA TYR A 203 -0.28 4.08 10.08
C TYR A 203 -1.00 2.86 9.50
N ALA A 204 -1.97 3.10 8.61
CA ALA A 204 -2.70 2.05 7.88
C ALA A 204 -2.06 1.83 6.51
N ASN A 205 -1.39 0.68 6.36
CA ASN A 205 -0.59 0.37 5.18
C ASN A 205 -1.14 -0.82 4.38
N VAL A 206 -0.84 -0.82 3.07
CA VAL A 206 -0.98 -1.98 2.18
C VAL A 206 0.38 -2.45 1.68
N ASN A 207 0.81 -3.66 2.07
CA ASN A 207 2.01 -4.27 1.50
C ASN A 207 1.66 -5.00 0.20
N TYR A 208 1.82 -4.29 -0.91
CA TYR A 208 1.57 -4.78 -2.27
C TYR A 208 2.79 -5.51 -2.85
N VAL A 209 4.01 -5.06 -2.51
CA VAL A 209 5.28 -5.72 -2.86
C VAL A 209 6.20 -5.84 -1.63
N PRO A 210 7.23 -6.71 -1.64
CA PRO A 210 8.18 -6.84 -0.53
C PRO A 210 8.95 -5.58 -0.15
N MET A 211 8.88 -4.55 -1.00
CA MET A 211 9.47 -3.24 -0.71
C MET A 211 8.60 -2.41 0.24
N ASP A 212 7.29 -2.65 0.26
CA ASP A 212 6.32 -1.90 1.05
C ASP A 212 6.42 -2.19 2.55
N GLY A 213 5.84 -1.30 3.37
CA GLY A 213 5.73 -1.52 4.81
C GLY A 213 6.90 -1.01 5.63
N GLY A 214 6.80 -1.23 6.93
CA GLY A 214 7.75 -0.80 7.94
C GLY A 214 8.09 0.69 7.82
N TYR A 215 9.38 0.99 7.95
CA TYR A 215 9.85 2.37 7.85
C TYR A 215 9.67 2.97 6.46
N LYS A 216 9.53 2.19 5.39
CA LYS A 216 9.30 2.79 4.07
C LYS A 216 8.05 3.65 4.10
N SER A 217 6.96 3.17 4.69
CA SER A 217 5.66 3.82 4.59
C SER A 217 5.72 5.26 5.10
N TYR A 218 6.06 5.48 6.37
CA TYR A 218 6.14 6.85 6.89
C TYR A 218 7.47 7.57 6.60
N ALA A 219 8.62 6.88 6.51
CA ALA A 219 9.91 7.52 6.25
C ALA A 219 10.15 7.87 4.77
N THR A 220 9.13 7.63 3.94
CA THR A 220 9.05 8.09 2.55
C THR A 220 7.80 8.95 2.35
N GLY A 221 6.68 8.46 2.87
CA GLY A 221 5.36 9.05 2.65
C GLY A 221 5.06 10.33 3.41
N MET A 222 5.59 10.42 4.64
CA MET A 222 5.29 11.49 5.59
C MET A 222 6.51 12.40 5.83
N VAL A 223 7.53 12.30 4.97
CA VAL A 223 8.73 13.11 5.05
C VAL A 223 8.73 14.19 3.98
N SER A 224 9.39 15.31 4.27
CA SER A 224 9.56 16.37 3.28
C SER A 224 10.57 15.95 2.20
N TYR A 225 10.66 16.74 1.13
CA TYR A 225 11.63 16.57 0.07
C TYR A 225 13.08 16.62 0.59
N ASN A 226 13.33 17.38 1.66
CA ASN A 226 14.67 17.46 2.25
C ASN A 226 15.14 16.12 2.82
N SER A 227 14.24 15.34 3.40
CA SER A 227 14.53 13.97 3.84
C SER A 227 14.50 12.99 2.66
N LEU A 228 13.47 13.11 1.81
CA LEU A 228 13.19 12.18 0.72
C LEU A 228 14.31 12.14 -0.33
N LYS A 229 14.97 13.26 -0.61
CA LYS A 229 16.07 13.28 -1.59
C LYS A 229 17.21 12.31 -1.24
N HIS A 230 17.41 11.99 0.05
CA HIS A 230 18.48 11.11 0.51
C HIS A 230 18.19 9.62 0.32
N ASN A 231 16.92 9.23 0.14
CA ASN A 231 16.56 7.86 -0.19
C ASN A 231 16.35 7.70 -1.73
N HIS A 232 15.92 8.75 -2.44
CA HIS A 232 15.69 8.74 -3.90
C HIS A 232 16.81 9.41 -4.73
N ASP A 233 18.05 9.46 -4.25
CA ASP A 233 19.18 9.97 -5.05
C ASP A 233 19.80 8.90 -5.96
N CYS A 234 20.54 9.36 -6.98
CA CYS A 234 21.20 8.48 -7.94
C CYS A 234 22.24 7.57 -7.27
N GLU A 235 22.88 8.02 -6.19
CA GLU A 235 23.92 7.23 -5.52
C GLU A 235 23.32 6.02 -4.80
N THR A 236 22.26 6.24 -4.05
CA THR A 236 21.50 5.24 -3.31
C THR A 236 20.86 4.24 -4.26
N LEU A 237 20.24 4.72 -5.35
CA LEU A 237 19.62 3.85 -6.34
C LEU A 237 20.66 3.02 -7.10
N LYS A 238 21.80 3.59 -7.50
CA LYS A 238 22.89 2.82 -8.15
C LYS A 238 23.48 1.73 -7.25
N LYS A 239 23.49 1.95 -5.93
CA LYS A 239 23.99 0.96 -4.96
C LYS A 239 22.90 -0.03 -4.51
N THR A 240 21.65 0.18 -4.90
CA THR A 240 20.53 -0.73 -4.60
C THR A 240 20.53 -1.87 -5.60
N LYS A 241 20.92 -3.07 -5.15
CA LYS A 241 21.02 -4.26 -6.02
C LYS A 241 19.66 -4.92 -6.26
N SER A 242 18.69 -4.68 -5.37
CA SER A 242 17.31 -5.16 -5.47
C SER A 242 16.42 -4.21 -4.70
N LEU A 243 15.23 -3.89 -5.23
CA LEU A 243 14.21 -3.14 -4.51
C LEU A 243 13.42 -4.04 -3.54
N TYR A 244 13.35 -5.34 -3.84
CA TYR A 244 12.50 -6.32 -3.14
C TYR A 244 13.26 -7.15 -2.10
N ASP A 245 14.58 -6.96 -1.98
CA ASP A 245 15.42 -7.63 -0.99
C ASP A 245 16.05 -6.56 -0.08
N PRO A 246 15.51 -6.36 1.14
CA PRO A 246 15.98 -5.33 2.06
C PRO A 246 17.48 -5.40 2.38
N GLU A 247 18.07 -6.60 2.50
CA GLU A 247 19.48 -6.75 2.87
C GLU A 247 20.41 -6.21 1.77
N ARG A 248 20.00 -6.40 0.52
CA ARG A 248 20.73 -6.00 -0.70
C ARG A 248 20.30 -4.62 -1.24
N SER A 249 19.44 -3.92 -0.51
CA SER A 249 18.91 -2.62 -0.91
C SER A 249 19.51 -1.47 -0.09
N GLN A 250 20.19 -0.53 -0.77
CA GLN A 250 20.62 0.70 -0.09
C GLN A 250 19.44 1.64 0.15
N LEU A 251 18.42 1.58 -0.71
CA LEU A 251 17.16 2.28 -0.55
C LEU A 251 16.49 1.88 0.77
N HIS A 252 16.32 0.58 1.05
CA HIS A 252 15.80 0.12 2.35
C HIS A 252 16.66 0.60 3.52
N LYS A 253 17.99 0.52 3.40
CA LYS A 253 18.90 1.05 4.43
C LYS A 253 18.73 2.55 4.65
N ALA A 254 18.35 3.33 3.63
CA ALA A 254 18.03 4.74 3.76
C ALA A 254 16.71 4.95 4.52
N PHE A 255 15.66 4.22 4.16
CA PHE A 255 14.40 4.21 4.92
C PHE A 255 14.64 3.89 6.39
N HIS A 256 15.48 2.89 6.70
CA HIS A 256 15.82 2.55 8.07
C HIS A 256 16.59 3.63 8.83
N ARG A 257 17.44 4.42 8.18
CA ARG A 257 18.14 5.52 8.85
C ARG A 257 17.18 6.62 9.27
N VAL A 258 16.29 7.03 8.37
CA VAL A 258 15.28 8.07 8.61
C VAL A 258 14.21 7.58 9.59
N GLY A 259 13.65 6.39 9.36
CA GLY A 259 12.62 5.80 10.20
C GLY A 259 13.04 5.59 11.66
N ARG A 260 14.32 5.28 11.91
CA ARG A 260 14.86 5.20 13.28
C ARG A 260 14.94 6.54 14.02
N VAL A 261 15.04 7.66 13.30
CA VAL A 261 14.98 8.99 13.91
C VAL A 261 13.52 9.30 14.23
N MET A 262 12.62 9.08 13.26
CA MET A 262 11.18 9.29 13.46
C MET A 262 10.61 8.46 14.61
N ALA A 263 10.93 7.16 14.68
CA ALA A 263 10.43 6.25 15.71
C ALA A 263 10.92 6.56 17.14
N LYS A 264 11.88 7.48 17.31
CA LYS A 264 12.29 7.97 18.64
C LYS A 264 11.45 9.16 19.11
N GLU A 265 10.98 9.96 18.16
CA GLU A 265 10.28 11.21 18.43
C GLU A 265 8.76 11.07 18.31
N ILE A 266 8.29 10.09 17.53
CA ILE A 266 6.88 9.89 17.21
C ILE A 266 6.45 8.49 17.64
N ASP A 267 5.40 8.41 18.45
CA ASP A 267 4.76 7.14 18.78
C ASP A 267 3.81 6.73 17.64
N ILE A 268 4.20 5.71 16.88
CA ILE A 268 3.45 5.24 15.71
C ILE A 268 3.03 3.78 15.91
N PHE A 269 1.72 3.54 15.89
CA PHE A 269 1.13 2.22 15.83
C PHE A 269 0.95 1.79 14.36
N HIS A 270 1.72 0.80 13.94
CA HIS A 270 1.69 0.28 12.57
C HIS A 270 0.68 -0.84 12.42
N VAL A 271 -0.19 -0.72 11.41
CA VAL A 271 -1.03 -1.81 10.96
C VAL A 271 -0.70 -2.09 9.50
N GLU A 272 -0.02 -3.22 9.28
CA GLU A 272 0.43 -3.67 7.97
C GLU A 272 -0.47 -4.79 7.46
N THR A 273 -0.76 -4.77 6.16
CA THR A 273 -1.56 -5.80 5.51
C THR A 273 -0.77 -6.46 4.40
N VAL A 274 -0.97 -7.76 4.22
CA VAL A 274 -0.45 -8.50 3.07
C VAL A 274 -1.63 -8.86 2.18
N VAL A 275 -1.55 -8.49 0.90
CA VAL A 275 -2.59 -8.79 -0.10
C VAL A 275 -2.17 -9.94 -1.00
N ASP A 276 -3.15 -10.62 -1.60
CA ASP A 276 -2.88 -11.65 -2.59
C ASP A 276 -2.58 -11.06 -3.97
N GLU A 277 -2.20 -11.93 -4.91
CA GLU A 277 -1.93 -11.56 -6.30
C GLU A 277 -3.18 -11.68 -7.18
N ASN A 278 -4.40 -11.65 -6.61
CA ASN A 278 -5.63 -11.74 -7.39
C ASN A 278 -6.01 -10.39 -8.01
N LEU A 279 -5.30 -10.03 -9.07
CA LEU A 279 -5.45 -8.75 -9.77
C LEU A 279 -6.71 -8.66 -10.64
N PHE A 280 -7.32 -9.79 -10.99
CA PHE A 280 -8.39 -9.85 -11.97
C PHE A 280 -9.71 -10.36 -11.37
N PRO A 281 -10.86 -9.86 -11.86
CA PRO A 281 -12.16 -10.43 -11.56
C PRO A 281 -12.26 -11.82 -12.17
N TRP A 282 -13.22 -12.61 -11.67
CA TRP A 282 -13.37 -14.03 -12.04
C TRP A 282 -13.41 -14.27 -13.57
N TYR A 283 -14.04 -13.37 -14.33
CA TYR A 283 -14.18 -13.48 -15.80
C TYR A 283 -12.90 -13.13 -16.57
N MET A 284 -11.89 -12.54 -15.91
CA MET A 284 -10.55 -12.26 -16.46
C MET A 284 -9.43 -13.03 -15.75
N SER A 285 -9.76 -13.92 -14.80
CA SER A 285 -8.79 -14.72 -14.02
C SER A 285 -7.81 -15.52 -14.89
N TRP A 286 -8.22 -15.88 -16.11
CA TRP A 286 -7.36 -16.56 -17.09
C TRP A 286 -6.12 -15.74 -17.48
N LEU A 287 -6.11 -14.40 -17.30
CA LEU A 287 -4.94 -13.55 -17.58
C LEU A 287 -3.73 -13.87 -16.69
N SER A 288 -3.94 -14.46 -15.51
CA SER A 288 -2.87 -14.90 -14.61
C SER A 288 -2.35 -16.31 -14.94
N VAL A 289 -3.02 -17.03 -15.84
CA VAL A 289 -2.68 -18.41 -16.19
C VAL A 289 -1.72 -18.42 -17.36
N LEU A 290 -0.63 -19.18 -17.23
CA LEU A 290 0.32 -19.38 -18.33
C LEU A 290 -0.38 -20.04 -19.53
N LEU A 291 -0.19 -19.50 -20.75
CA LEU A 291 -0.90 -19.95 -21.96
C LEU A 291 -0.80 -21.48 -22.20
N ARG A 292 0.34 -22.09 -21.88
CA ARG A 292 0.53 -23.55 -22.01
C ARG A 292 -0.34 -24.36 -21.03
N ARG A 293 -0.66 -23.81 -19.87
CA ARG A 293 -1.53 -24.41 -18.83
C ARG A 293 -3.01 -24.12 -19.04
N MET A 294 -3.34 -23.17 -19.92
CA MET A 294 -4.73 -22.90 -20.25
C MET A 294 -5.39 -24.10 -20.93
N ASN A 295 -6.64 -24.38 -20.55
CA ASN A 295 -7.51 -25.30 -21.26
C ASN A 295 -7.96 -24.72 -22.62
N PHE A 296 -8.63 -25.54 -23.43
CA PHE A 296 -9.06 -25.14 -24.77
C PHE A 296 -9.92 -23.87 -24.78
N LEU A 297 -10.90 -23.77 -23.87
CA LEU A 297 -11.79 -22.62 -23.78
C LEU A 297 -11.02 -21.34 -23.40
N GLN A 298 -10.12 -21.42 -22.43
CA GLN A 298 -9.27 -20.30 -22.01
C GLN A 298 -8.37 -19.82 -23.15
N ARG A 299 -7.78 -20.73 -23.93
CA ARG A 299 -6.96 -20.37 -25.10
C ARG A 299 -7.79 -19.69 -26.18
N LEU A 300 -9.01 -20.17 -26.43
CA LEU A 300 -9.93 -19.55 -27.37
C LEU A 300 -10.30 -18.14 -26.91
N VAL A 301 -10.67 -17.97 -25.64
CA VAL A 301 -10.97 -16.66 -25.04
C VAL A 301 -9.76 -15.74 -25.18
N ALA A 302 -8.55 -16.19 -24.81
CA ALA A 302 -7.34 -15.39 -24.92
C ALA A 302 -7.08 -14.93 -26.36
N ALA A 303 -7.22 -15.81 -27.34
CA ALA A 303 -7.03 -15.47 -28.76
C ALA A 303 -8.07 -14.47 -29.27
N VAL A 304 -9.35 -14.70 -28.96
CA VAL A 304 -10.45 -13.81 -29.37
C VAL A 304 -10.32 -12.45 -28.69
N THR A 305 -10.05 -12.41 -27.39
CA THR A 305 -9.85 -11.16 -26.64
C THR A 305 -8.65 -10.39 -27.17
N ALA A 306 -7.50 -11.04 -27.38
CA ALA A 306 -6.32 -10.39 -27.94
C ALA A 306 -6.56 -9.84 -29.35
N PHE A 307 -7.30 -10.56 -30.20
CA PHE A 307 -7.68 -10.08 -31.52
C PHE A 307 -8.66 -8.91 -31.44
N ALA A 308 -9.73 -9.04 -30.66
CA ALA A 308 -10.77 -8.02 -30.53
C ALA A 308 -10.20 -6.70 -29.97
N LEU A 309 -9.35 -6.77 -28.94
CA LEU A 309 -8.71 -5.58 -28.36
C LEU A 309 -7.88 -4.80 -29.39
N LYS A 310 -7.26 -5.45 -30.38
CA LYS A 310 -6.51 -4.75 -31.45
C LYS A 310 -7.41 -3.91 -32.34
N LEU A 311 -8.68 -4.30 -32.50
CA LEU A 311 -9.65 -3.59 -33.34
C LEU A 311 -10.36 -2.47 -32.58
N LEU A 312 -10.31 -2.47 -31.24
CA LEU A 312 -10.97 -1.45 -30.43
C LEU A 312 -10.17 -0.14 -30.36
N PRO A 313 -10.84 1.03 -30.45
CA PRO A 313 -10.19 2.31 -30.23
C PRO A 313 -9.68 2.39 -28.78
N LEU A 314 -8.57 3.12 -28.58
CA LEU A 314 -7.87 3.20 -27.30
C LEU A 314 -8.79 3.58 -26.14
N TRP A 315 -9.66 4.58 -26.32
CA TRP A 315 -10.57 5.04 -25.25
C TRP A 315 -11.48 3.93 -24.72
N LEU A 316 -11.90 3.00 -25.59
CA LEU A 316 -12.77 1.88 -25.18
C LEU A 316 -11.96 0.80 -24.48
N ARG A 317 -10.73 0.53 -24.95
CA ARG A 317 -9.81 -0.36 -24.25
C ARG A 317 -9.49 0.16 -22.84
N MET A 318 -9.16 1.44 -22.71
CA MET A 318 -8.96 2.09 -21.42
C MET A 318 -10.19 1.93 -20.53
N ARG A 319 -11.40 2.15 -21.05
CA ARG A 319 -12.64 1.91 -20.28
C ARG A 319 -12.78 0.47 -19.80
N ILE A 320 -12.46 -0.52 -20.62
CA ILE A 320 -12.52 -1.93 -20.24
C ILE A 320 -11.53 -2.22 -19.09
N PHE A 321 -10.26 -1.84 -19.27
CA PHE A 321 -9.23 -2.14 -18.27
C PHE A 321 -9.34 -1.30 -17.00
N TRP A 322 -9.83 -0.07 -17.07
CA TRP A 322 -10.05 0.79 -15.89
C TRP A 322 -11.35 0.47 -15.15
N ALA A 323 -12.27 -0.27 -15.79
CA ALA A 323 -13.45 -0.82 -15.11
C ALA A 323 -13.13 -2.09 -14.30
N ILE A 324 -11.93 -2.66 -14.48
CA ILE A 324 -11.45 -3.77 -13.66
C ILE A 324 -11.25 -3.22 -12.24
N ARG A 325 -12.08 -3.69 -11.31
CA ARG A 325 -11.99 -3.41 -9.87
C ARG A 325 -12.03 -4.72 -9.12
#